data_AF-M2TZQ7-F1
#
_entry.id   AF-M2TZQ7-F1
#
_cell.length_a   1.000
_cell.length_b   1.000
_cell.length_c   1.000
_cell.angle_alpha   90.00
_cell.angle_beta   90.00
_cell.angle_gamma   90.00
#
_symmetry.space_group_name_H-M   'P 1'
#
loop_
_entity.id
_entity.type
_entity.pdbx_description
1 polymer ?
#
loop_
_entity_poly.entity_id
_entity_poly.type
_entity_poly.pdbx_seq_one_letter_code
_entity_poly.pdbx_strand_id
1 'polypeptide(L)'
;MTAFHPFPRLPYELRMQIWEMTVEPRIVNAELTHQTPTGRAHYLTSSTPVPAVLQTCREARNHGLYQKAFSELAVHGHGAQYVWVDFVIDTIDIGESMFDSFKPVAPSIQRLRFAREMQAEWFYYDEVEGVRHFVNAREIWIVPLDGLSSCVGATEEHYWPCGQENVFFIDPDNPQRVFRGPDGEGEIDTLYGPK
;
A
#
# COMPACT_ATOMS: atom_id res chain seq x y z
N MET A 1 8.60 2.46 -35.16
CA MET A 1 9.11 1.68 -34.00
C MET A 1 10.07 0.64 -34.53
N THR A 2 11.37 0.83 -34.33
CA THR A 2 12.39 -0.17 -34.65
C THR A 2 12.47 -1.15 -33.48
N ALA A 3 12.20 -2.43 -33.73
CA ALA A 3 12.34 -3.45 -32.70
C ALA A 3 13.82 -3.59 -32.32
N PHE A 4 14.12 -3.68 -31.01
CA PHE A 4 15.46 -4.02 -30.55
C PHE A 4 15.73 -5.51 -30.85
N HIS A 5 16.22 -5.77 -32.06
CA HIS A 5 16.44 -7.11 -32.60
C HIS A 5 17.38 -8.03 -31.80
N PRO A 6 18.32 -7.55 -30.96
CA PRO A 6 19.14 -8.44 -30.13
C PRO A 6 18.34 -9.17 -29.03
N PHE A 7 17.34 -8.52 -28.42
CA PHE A 7 16.64 -9.11 -27.28
C PHE A 7 15.90 -10.42 -27.62
N PRO A 8 15.10 -10.53 -28.72
CA PRO A 8 14.46 -11.80 -29.10
C PRO A 8 15.43 -12.92 -29.47
N ARG A 9 16.72 -12.64 -29.65
CA ARG A 9 17.75 -13.66 -29.97
C ARG A 9 18.36 -14.29 -28.73
N LEU A 10 18.11 -13.72 -27.54
CA LEU A 10 18.55 -14.31 -26.28
C LEU A 10 17.78 -15.61 -25.99
N PRO A 11 18.43 -16.62 -25.38
CA PRO A 11 17.74 -17.76 -24.78
C PRO A 11 16.57 -17.31 -23.91
N TYR A 12 15.53 -18.12 -23.86
CA TYR A 12 14.30 -17.80 -23.14
C TYR A 12 14.58 -17.45 -21.67
N GLU A 13 15.45 -18.22 -21.03
CA GLU A 13 15.84 -18.09 -19.62
C GLU A 13 16.43 -16.70 -19.33
N LEU A 14 17.31 -16.20 -20.21
CA LEU A 14 17.90 -14.87 -20.05
C LEU A 14 16.85 -13.77 -20.24
N ARG A 15 15.89 -13.97 -21.14
CA ARG A 15 14.81 -12.99 -21.35
C ARG A 15 13.88 -12.94 -20.14
N MET A 16 13.58 -14.07 -19.52
CA MET A 16 12.78 -14.11 -18.29
C MET A 16 13.51 -13.40 -17.14
N GLN A 17 14.80 -13.70 -16.93
CA GLN A 17 15.60 -12.98 -15.93
C GLN A 17 15.64 -11.48 -16.18
N ILE A 18 15.77 -11.04 -17.43
CA ILE A 18 15.70 -9.60 -17.76
C ILE A 18 14.35 -9.01 -17.37
N TRP A 19 13.25 -9.70 -17.65
CA TRP A 19 11.92 -9.24 -17.27
C TRP A 19 11.74 -9.18 -15.74
N GLU A 20 12.20 -10.19 -15.00
CA GLU A 20 12.20 -10.19 -13.52
C GLU A 20 12.97 -8.99 -12.95
N MET A 21 14.10 -8.64 -13.57
CA MET A 21 14.90 -7.48 -13.16
C MET A 21 14.28 -6.12 -13.52
N THR A 22 13.21 -6.08 -14.33
CA THR A 22 12.54 -4.81 -14.70
C THR A 22 11.49 -4.37 -13.68
N VAL A 23 11.18 -5.20 -12.70
CA VAL A 23 10.17 -4.90 -11.68
C VAL A 23 10.81 -4.03 -10.59
N GLU A 24 10.24 -2.85 -10.34
CA GLU A 24 10.74 -1.91 -9.34
C GLU A 24 9.65 -1.67 -8.28
N PRO A 25 10.02 -1.58 -6.98
CA PRO A 25 9.08 -1.24 -5.92
C PRO A 25 8.40 0.10 -6.19
N ARG A 26 7.10 0.16 -5.95
CA ARG A 26 6.31 1.39 -6.13
C ARG A 26 5.13 1.42 -5.16
N ILE A 27 4.53 2.60 -5.04
CA ILE A 27 3.29 2.80 -4.30
C ILE A 27 2.12 2.59 -5.25
N VAL A 28 1.22 1.69 -4.86
CA VAL A 28 -0.02 1.41 -5.57
C VAL A 28 -1.18 1.97 -4.76
N ASN A 29 -1.80 3.02 -5.29
CA ASN A 29 -2.99 3.63 -4.70
C ASN A 29 -4.19 2.72 -4.96
N ALA A 30 -4.86 2.29 -3.90
CA ALA A 30 -6.04 1.46 -3.91
C ALA A 30 -7.03 2.06 -2.91
N GLU A 31 -7.71 3.13 -3.29
CA GLU A 31 -8.68 3.81 -2.43
C GLU A 31 -10.10 3.37 -2.77
N LEU A 32 -10.98 3.37 -1.76
CA LEU A 32 -12.40 3.04 -1.94
C LEU A 32 -13.24 4.29 -1.74
N THR A 33 -13.83 4.78 -2.83
CA THR A 33 -14.69 5.97 -2.79
C THR A 33 -16.16 5.59 -2.64
N HIS A 34 -16.87 6.27 -1.74
CA HIS A 34 -18.33 6.12 -1.59
C HIS A 34 -19.08 6.86 -2.71
N GLN A 35 -20.04 6.19 -3.37
CA GLN A 35 -20.88 6.85 -4.38
C GLN A 35 -22.08 7.62 -3.83
N THR A 36 -22.59 7.27 -2.64
CA THR A 36 -23.85 7.83 -2.15
C THR A 36 -23.82 8.14 -0.65
N PRO A 37 -24.62 9.12 -0.18
CA PRO A 37 -24.81 9.41 1.24
C PRO A 37 -25.35 8.22 2.06
N THR A 38 -25.86 7.20 1.38
CA THR A 38 -26.40 5.98 2.00
C THR A 38 -25.33 4.90 2.28
N GLY A 39 -24.07 5.14 1.91
CA GLY A 39 -22.90 4.41 2.43
C GLY A 39 -22.72 2.95 1.98
N ARG A 40 -23.50 2.44 1.01
CA ARG A 40 -23.50 1.00 0.67
C ARG A 40 -22.75 0.59 -0.58
N ALA A 41 -22.31 1.54 -1.41
CA ALA A 41 -21.59 1.24 -2.65
C ALA A 41 -20.21 1.93 -2.66
N HIS A 42 -19.17 1.10 -2.71
CA HIS A 42 -17.79 1.52 -2.90
C HIS A 42 -17.32 1.11 -4.29
N TYR A 43 -16.48 1.94 -4.90
CA TYR A 43 -15.71 1.58 -6.08
C TYR A 43 -14.24 1.90 -5.86
N LEU A 44 -13.40 1.10 -6.52
CA LEU A 44 -11.95 1.16 -6.38
C LEU A 44 -11.38 2.27 -7.27
N THR A 45 -10.88 3.32 -6.65
CA THR A 45 -10.13 4.37 -7.33
C THR A 45 -8.64 4.07 -7.24
N SER A 46 -7.95 4.15 -8.38
CA SER A 46 -6.50 4.05 -8.45
C SER A 46 -5.98 5.05 -9.47
N SER A 47 -5.05 5.90 -9.04
CA SER A 47 -4.28 6.77 -9.91
C SER A 47 -2.99 6.11 -10.42
N THR A 48 -2.68 4.89 -9.94
CA THR A 48 -1.45 4.20 -10.29
C THR A 48 -1.50 3.68 -11.73
N PRO A 49 -0.57 4.08 -12.61
CA PRO A 49 -0.56 3.62 -13.99
C PRO A 49 -0.21 2.13 -14.07
N VAL A 50 -0.66 1.50 -15.16
CA VAL A 50 -0.27 0.12 -15.50
C VAL A 50 1.26 0.07 -15.65
N PRO A 51 1.97 -0.90 -15.02
CA PRO A 51 3.41 -1.04 -15.16
C PRO A 51 3.86 -1.06 -16.63
N ALA A 52 4.94 -0.34 -16.94
CA ALA A 52 5.47 -0.23 -18.30
C ALA A 52 5.83 -1.61 -18.89
N VAL A 53 6.31 -2.54 -18.06
CA VAL A 53 6.64 -3.92 -18.48
C VAL A 53 5.43 -4.65 -19.09
N LEU A 54 4.21 -4.47 -18.55
CA LEU A 54 2.99 -5.10 -19.07
C LEU A 54 2.52 -4.51 -20.41
N GLN A 55 3.00 -3.30 -20.74
CA GLN A 55 2.71 -2.60 -21.98
C GLN A 55 3.78 -2.85 -23.05
N THR A 56 4.90 -3.47 -22.70
CA THR A 56 6.06 -3.60 -23.60
C THR A 56 5.81 -4.63 -24.71
N CYS A 57 5.43 -5.87 -24.36
CA CYS A 57 5.14 -6.92 -25.33
C CYS A 57 4.30 -8.05 -24.70
N ARG A 58 3.85 -9.00 -25.54
CA ARG A 58 3.06 -10.16 -25.09
C ARG A 58 3.83 -11.07 -24.12
N GLU A 59 5.14 -11.21 -24.31
CA GLU A 59 5.97 -12.04 -23.45
C GLU A 59 6.06 -11.49 -22.03
N ALA A 60 6.45 -10.23 -21.90
CA ALA A 60 6.53 -9.53 -20.62
C ALA A 60 5.19 -9.56 -19.86
N ARG A 61 4.09 -9.31 -20.56
CA ARG A 61 2.74 -9.36 -19.96
C ARG A 61 2.35 -10.75 -19.43
N ASN A 62 2.77 -11.80 -20.12
CA ASN A 62 2.39 -13.18 -19.78
C ASN A 62 3.40 -13.86 -18.85
N HIS A 63 4.48 -13.17 -18.46
CA HIS A 63 5.47 -13.72 -17.54
C HIS A 63 4.92 -13.92 -16.12
N GLY A 64 3.88 -13.16 -15.74
CA GLY A 64 3.26 -13.27 -14.42
C GLY A 64 3.93 -12.39 -13.36
N LEU A 65 4.66 -11.35 -13.77
CA LEU A 65 5.30 -10.38 -12.86
C LEU A 65 4.29 -9.56 -12.03
N TYR A 66 3.09 -9.36 -12.56
CA TYR A 66 2.01 -8.63 -11.89
C TYR A 66 0.72 -9.41 -12.05
N GLN A 67 -0.18 -9.28 -11.07
CA GLN A 67 -1.53 -9.83 -11.13
C GLN A 67 -2.58 -8.73 -10.96
N LYS A 68 -3.79 -9.01 -11.44
CA LYS A 68 -4.94 -8.14 -11.21
C LYS A 68 -5.46 -8.39 -9.80
N ALA A 69 -5.57 -7.34 -9.00
CA ALA A 69 -6.06 -7.41 -7.62
C ALA A 69 -7.27 -6.49 -7.40
N PHE A 70 -7.96 -6.72 -6.28
CA PHE A 70 -9.00 -5.84 -5.71
C PHE A 70 -10.34 -5.78 -6.46
N SER A 71 -10.52 -6.62 -7.48
CA SER A 71 -11.79 -6.75 -8.20
C SER A 71 -12.98 -7.14 -7.31
N GLU A 72 -12.69 -7.84 -6.21
CA GLU A 72 -13.61 -8.31 -5.18
C GLU A 72 -14.03 -7.22 -4.19
N LEU A 73 -13.34 -6.08 -4.16
CA LEU A 73 -13.65 -4.96 -3.26
C LEU A 73 -14.74 -4.05 -3.83
N ALA A 74 -14.94 -4.05 -5.15
CA ALA A 74 -15.94 -3.21 -5.81
C ALA A 74 -17.33 -3.87 -5.79
N VAL A 75 -18.37 -3.07 -5.50
CA VAL A 75 -19.76 -3.56 -5.53
C VAL A 75 -20.19 -3.87 -6.97
N HIS A 76 -20.87 -5.00 -7.15
CA HIS A 76 -21.41 -5.45 -8.44
C HIS A 76 -22.25 -4.36 -9.12
N GLY A 77 -21.84 -3.93 -10.32
CA GLY A 77 -22.61 -3.00 -11.17
C GLY A 77 -21.79 -1.91 -11.85
N HIS A 78 -20.63 -1.55 -11.31
CA HIS A 78 -19.76 -0.50 -11.88
C HIS A 78 -18.54 -1.02 -12.66
N GLY A 79 -18.57 -2.30 -13.04
CA GLY A 79 -17.43 -3.02 -13.61
C GLY A 79 -16.41 -3.39 -12.53
N ALA A 80 -15.78 -4.55 -12.66
CA ALA A 80 -14.66 -4.92 -11.80
C ALA A 80 -13.48 -3.98 -12.09
N GLN A 81 -13.27 -2.99 -11.23
CA GLN A 81 -12.05 -2.19 -11.23
C GLN A 81 -10.97 -3.01 -10.54
N TYR A 82 -9.87 -3.25 -11.24
CA TYR A 82 -8.71 -3.96 -10.72
C TYR A 82 -7.47 -3.09 -10.90
N VAL A 83 -6.47 -3.35 -10.07
CA VAL A 83 -5.15 -2.74 -10.21
C VAL A 83 -4.13 -3.84 -10.45
N TRP A 84 -3.10 -3.54 -11.25
CA TRP A 84 -1.98 -4.45 -11.43
C TRP A 84 -1.03 -4.31 -10.25
N VAL A 85 -0.78 -5.41 -9.54
CA VAL A 85 -0.03 -5.43 -8.29
C VAL A 85 0.97 -6.58 -8.29
N ASP A 86 2.16 -6.32 -7.77
CA ASP A 86 3.08 -7.33 -7.26
C ASP A 86 3.15 -7.19 -5.73
N PHE A 87 2.41 -8.04 -5.00
CA PHE A 87 2.35 -7.95 -3.53
C PHE A 87 3.70 -8.23 -2.84
N VAL A 88 4.69 -8.78 -3.55
CA VAL A 88 6.01 -9.06 -2.98
C VAL A 88 6.84 -7.79 -2.85
N ILE A 89 6.61 -6.79 -3.70
CA ILE A 89 7.43 -5.56 -3.72
C ILE A 89 6.62 -4.26 -3.65
N ASP A 90 5.37 -4.26 -4.11
CA ASP A 90 4.52 -3.06 -4.12
C ASP A 90 4.06 -2.74 -2.69
N THR A 91 4.04 -1.45 -2.37
CA THR A 91 3.37 -0.91 -1.19
C THR A 91 1.95 -0.53 -1.57
N ILE A 92 0.95 -1.11 -0.91
CA ILE A 92 -0.47 -0.83 -1.16
C ILE A 92 -0.90 0.33 -0.27
N ASP A 93 -1.18 1.47 -0.88
CA ASP A 93 -1.69 2.66 -0.21
C ASP A 93 -3.22 2.68 -0.28
N ILE A 94 -3.88 2.52 0.86
CA ILE A 94 -5.34 2.56 0.96
C ILE A 94 -5.87 3.96 1.26
N GLY A 95 -4.99 4.94 1.44
CA GLY A 95 -5.34 6.30 1.84
C GLY A 95 -6.16 6.31 3.13
N GLU A 96 -7.30 7.01 3.09
CA GLU A 96 -8.25 7.13 4.19
C GLU A 96 -9.29 5.99 4.24
N SER A 97 -9.20 5.00 3.34
CA SER A 97 -10.16 3.89 3.27
C SER A 97 -10.08 3.00 4.50
N MET A 98 -11.22 2.60 5.08
CA MET A 98 -11.27 1.73 6.27
C MET A 98 -10.62 0.36 6.04
N PHE A 99 -9.90 -0.15 7.04
CA PHE A 99 -9.26 -1.48 7.01
C PHE A 99 -10.24 -2.61 6.72
N ASP A 100 -11.45 -2.54 7.30
CA ASP A 100 -12.49 -3.56 7.12
C ASP A 100 -12.90 -3.73 5.65
N SER A 101 -12.84 -2.66 4.86
CA SER A 101 -13.14 -2.71 3.43
C SER A 101 -12.12 -3.56 2.65
N PHE A 102 -10.90 -3.72 3.18
CA PHE A 102 -9.83 -4.53 2.60
C PHE A 102 -9.73 -5.93 3.18
N LYS A 103 -10.56 -6.29 4.17
CA LYS A 103 -10.54 -7.61 4.82
C LYS A 103 -10.47 -8.81 3.87
N PRO A 104 -11.18 -8.85 2.72
CA PRO A 104 -11.09 -9.98 1.79
C PRO A 104 -9.70 -10.19 1.18
N VAL A 105 -8.91 -9.11 1.07
CA VAL A 105 -7.60 -9.10 0.40
C VAL A 105 -6.43 -8.84 1.35
N ALA A 106 -6.71 -8.44 2.59
CA ALA A 106 -5.71 -8.05 3.58
C ALA A 106 -4.62 -9.11 3.80
N PRO A 107 -4.90 -10.44 3.79
CA PRO A 107 -3.85 -11.46 3.88
C PRO A 107 -2.85 -11.46 2.70
N SER A 108 -3.20 -10.89 1.56
CA SER A 108 -2.28 -10.82 0.40
C SER A 108 -1.32 -9.63 0.47
N ILE A 109 -1.62 -8.63 1.30
CA ILE A 109 -0.87 -7.37 1.37
C ILE A 109 0.33 -7.52 2.32
N GLN A 110 1.54 -7.37 1.78
CA GLN A 110 2.79 -7.47 2.56
C GLN A 110 3.34 -6.12 2.99
N ARG A 111 3.02 -5.04 2.28
CA ARG A 111 3.39 -3.66 2.63
C ARG A 111 2.16 -2.79 2.54
N LEU A 112 1.69 -2.33 3.69
CA LEU A 112 0.49 -1.50 3.79
C LEU A 112 0.91 -0.05 4.02
N ARG A 113 0.24 0.88 3.35
CA ARG A 113 0.30 2.30 3.63
C ARG A 113 -1.12 2.83 3.86
N PHE A 114 -1.30 3.71 4.83
CA PHE A 114 -2.58 4.36 5.09
C PHE A 114 -2.39 5.76 5.68
N ALA A 115 -3.45 6.57 5.62
CA ALA A 115 -3.50 7.90 6.21
C ALA A 115 -4.64 8.00 7.23
N ARG A 116 -4.35 8.47 8.45
CA ARG A 116 -5.32 8.60 9.54
C ARG A 116 -4.99 9.78 10.45
N GLU A 117 -6.01 10.35 11.06
CA GLU A 117 -5.85 11.13 12.29
C GLU A 117 -5.65 10.13 13.45
N MET A 118 -4.41 10.01 13.94
CA MET A 118 -4.03 8.94 14.88
C MET A 118 -4.69 9.07 16.25
N GLN A 119 -5.01 10.30 16.67
CA GLN A 119 -5.65 10.58 17.95
C GLN A 119 -7.18 10.71 17.83
N ALA A 120 -7.74 10.50 16.64
CA ALA A 120 -9.18 10.49 16.48
C ALA A 120 -9.77 9.29 17.25
N GLU A 121 -10.73 9.56 18.13
CA GLU A 121 -11.31 8.55 19.04
C GLU A 121 -11.81 7.29 18.30
N TRP A 122 -12.46 7.46 17.15
CA TRP A 122 -12.97 6.35 16.34
C TRP A 122 -11.85 5.48 15.74
N PHE A 123 -10.70 6.08 15.41
CA PHE A 123 -9.55 5.34 14.91
C PHE A 123 -8.87 4.61 16.07
N TYR A 124 -8.54 5.37 17.11
CA TYR A 124 -7.76 4.91 18.25
C TYR A 124 -8.41 3.74 19.00
N TYR A 125 -9.74 3.74 19.14
CA TYR A 125 -10.44 2.71 19.92
C TYR A 125 -11.13 1.61 19.08
N ASP A 126 -11.40 1.83 17.79
CA ASP A 126 -12.20 0.91 16.99
C ASP A 126 -11.50 0.54 15.68
N GLU A 127 -11.27 1.49 14.78
CA GLU A 127 -10.78 1.15 13.44
C GLU A 127 -9.39 0.53 13.42
N VAL A 128 -8.48 0.95 14.33
CA VAL A 128 -7.13 0.40 14.42
C VAL A 128 -7.10 -1.12 14.61
N GLU A 129 -8.12 -1.71 15.25
CA GLU A 129 -8.21 -3.18 15.41
C GLU A 129 -8.35 -3.91 14.06
N GLY A 130 -8.86 -3.23 13.03
CA GLY A 130 -8.94 -3.73 11.67
C GLY A 130 -7.57 -4.03 11.04
N VAL A 131 -6.48 -3.44 11.56
CA VAL A 131 -5.11 -3.72 11.09
C VAL A 131 -4.74 -5.21 11.27
N ARG A 132 -5.40 -5.92 12.19
CA ARG A 132 -5.22 -7.36 12.42
C ARG A 132 -5.59 -8.22 11.20
N HIS A 133 -6.36 -7.70 10.25
CA HIS A 133 -6.67 -8.42 9.01
C HIS A 133 -5.47 -8.56 8.08
N PHE A 134 -4.45 -7.70 8.21
CA PHE A 134 -3.24 -7.68 7.40
C PHE A 134 -2.17 -8.62 7.98
N VAL A 135 -2.53 -9.89 8.18
CA VAL A 135 -1.72 -10.88 8.90
C VAL A 135 -0.33 -11.16 8.29
N ASN A 136 -0.15 -10.85 7.01
CA ASN A 136 1.12 -11.03 6.29
C ASN A 136 1.86 -9.71 6.05
N ALA A 137 1.38 -8.60 6.62
CA ALA A 137 2.08 -7.33 6.54
C ALA A 137 3.45 -7.44 7.21
N ARG A 138 4.48 -7.07 6.48
CA ARG A 138 5.87 -7.00 6.90
C ARG A 138 6.32 -5.57 7.17
N GLU A 139 5.63 -4.61 6.58
CA GLU A 139 5.86 -3.18 6.78
C GLU A 139 4.51 -2.45 6.79
N ILE A 140 4.36 -1.51 7.71
CA ILE A 140 3.20 -0.62 7.78
C ILE A 140 3.69 0.83 7.75
N TRP A 141 3.18 1.61 6.81
CA TRP A 141 3.55 2.99 6.57
C TRP A 141 2.36 3.90 6.89
N ILE A 142 2.54 4.80 7.85
CA ILE A 142 1.48 5.63 8.42
C ILE A 142 1.73 7.09 8.03
N VAL A 143 0.70 7.72 7.48
CA VAL A 143 0.66 9.18 7.27
C VAL A 143 -0.29 9.77 8.33
N PRO A 144 0.23 10.36 9.43
CA PRO A 144 -0.58 10.97 10.47
C PRO A 144 -1.13 12.32 10.01
N LEU A 145 -2.43 12.40 9.75
CA LEU A 145 -3.11 13.60 9.26
C LEU A 145 -3.19 14.71 10.31
N ASP A 146 -3.12 14.35 11.59
CA ASP A 146 -3.07 15.22 12.76
C ASP A 146 -1.64 15.56 13.23
N GLY A 147 -0.64 15.27 12.38
CA GLY A 147 0.76 15.65 12.56
C GLY A 147 1.59 14.61 13.32
N LEU A 148 2.92 14.61 13.13
CA LEU A 148 3.80 13.55 13.64
C LEU A 148 3.71 13.31 15.16
N SER A 149 3.47 14.34 15.96
CA SER A 149 3.34 14.19 17.43
C SER A 149 2.20 13.25 17.83
N SER A 150 1.21 13.03 16.94
CA SER A 150 0.09 12.11 17.17
C SER A 150 0.51 10.63 17.15
N CYS A 151 1.71 10.32 16.66
CA CYS A 151 2.25 8.97 16.58
C CYS A 151 3.06 8.54 17.82
N VAL A 152 3.38 9.46 18.74
CA VAL A 152 4.16 9.12 19.94
C VAL A 152 3.35 8.15 20.80
N GLY A 153 3.90 6.96 21.07
CA GLY A 153 3.24 5.89 21.82
C GLY A 153 2.49 4.88 20.94
N ALA A 154 2.27 5.17 19.65
CA ALA A 154 1.42 4.35 18.77
C ALA A 154 1.94 2.90 18.62
N THR A 155 3.26 2.69 18.63
CA THR A 155 3.85 1.35 18.59
C THR A 155 3.54 0.54 19.85
N GLU A 156 3.50 1.16 21.03
CA GLU A 156 3.21 0.48 22.30
C GLU A 156 1.71 0.31 22.55
N GLU A 157 0.90 1.29 22.16
CA GLU A 157 -0.54 1.35 22.45
C GLU A 157 -1.37 0.44 21.53
N HIS A 158 -0.88 0.16 20.31
CA HIS A 158 -1.62 -0.60 19.31
C HIS A 158 -0.89 -1.87 18.86
N TYR A 159 -1.67 -2.85 18.41
CA TYR A 159 -1.13 -4.06 17.81
C TYR A 159 -0.75 -3.85 16.35
N TRP A 160 0.48 -4.19 15.99
CA TRP A 160 0.97 -4.13 14.61
C TRP A 160 1.39 -5.53 14.14
N PRO A 161 0.75 -6.11 13.09
CA PRO A 161 1.05 -7.46 12.62
C PRO A 161 2.48 -7.62 12.07
N CYS A 162 3.13 -6.51 11.70
CA CYS A 162 4.50 -6.49 11.19
C CYS A 162 5.58 -6.37 12.30
N GLY A 163 5.18 -6.26 13.57
CA GLY A 163 6.09 -5.87 14.66
C GLY A 163 6.29 -4.36 14.73
N GLN A 164 6.54 -3.84 15.94
CA GLN A 164 6.69 -2.41 16.19
C GLN A 164 7.86 -1.80 15.40
N GLU A 165 8.92 -2.57 15.20
CA GLU A 165 10.11 -2.18 14.46
C GLU A 165 9.89 -1.99 12.95
N ASN A 166 8.76 -2.45 12.40
CA ASN A 166 8.43 -2.30 10.98
C ASN A 166 7.22 -1.40 10.75
N VAL A 167 6.92 -0.53 11.72
CA VAL A 167 6.02 0.61 11.57
C VAL A 167 6.84 1.83 11.16
N PHE A 168 6.36 2.56 10.15
CA PHE A 168 7.02 3.74 9.60
C PHE A 168 6.07 4.93 9.64
N PHE A 169 6.51 6.06 10.16
CA PHE A 169 5.73 7.29 10.24
C PHE A 169 6.27 8.29 9.22
N ILE A 170 5.43 8.71 8.29
CA ILE A 170 5.77 9.63 7.21
C ILE A 170 5.32 11.04 7.62
N ASP A 171 6.22 12.01 7.57
CA ASP A 171 5.85 13.41 7.82
C ASP A 171 4.84 13.88 6.75
N PRO A 172 3.61 14.29 7.15
CA PRO A 172 2.59 14.74 6.20
C PRO A 172 3.01 16.00 5.42
N ASP A 173 3.86 16.84 6.01
CA ASP A 173 4.38 18.06 5.38
C ASP A 173 5.64 17.80 4.55
N ASN A 174 6.34 16.69 4.80
CA ASN A 174 7.53 16.29 4.06
C ASN A 174 7.62 14.77 3.86
N PRO A 175 7.04 14.22 2.77
CA PRO A 175 6.97 12.78 2.55
C PRO A 175 8.32 12.04 2.44
N GLN A 176 9.44 12.76 2.30
CA GLN A 176 10.78 12.18 2.32
C GLN A 176 11.30 11.92 3.74
N ARG A 177 10.70 12.56 4.74
CA ARG A 177 11.05 12.40 6.14
C ARG A 177 10.22 11.26 6.73
N VAL A 178 10.91 10.20 7.10
CA VAL A 178 10.31 8.97 7.63
C VAL A 178 11.01 8.59 8.93
N PHE A 179 10.20 8.27 9.94
CA PHE A 179 10.63 7.75 11.23
C PHE A 179 10.23 6.29 11.34
N ARG A 180 10.99 5.49 12.08
CA ARG A 180 10.78 4.03 12.13
C ARG A 180 10.67 3.52 13.56
N GLY A 181 9.57 2.84 13.83
CA GLY A 181 9.31 2.13 15.07
C GLY A 181 9.46 2.99 16.33
N PRO A 182 9.72 2.36 17.49
CA PRO A 182 9.87 3.06 18.76
C PRO A 182 10.99 4.11 18.77
N ASP A 183 12.13 3.81 18.11
CA ASP A 183 13.24 4.77 17.98
C ASP A 183 12.79 6.04 17.24
N GLY A 184 12.02 5.87 16.16
CA GLY A 184 11.43 6.95 15.40
C GLY A 184 10.44 7.79 16.20
N GLU A 185 9.62 7.17 17.05
CA GLU A 185 8.73 7.89 17.96
C GLU A 185 9.51 8.71 18.99
N GLY A 186 10.60 8.19 19.54
CA GLY A 186 11.47 8.94 20.46
C GLY A 186 12.11 10.17 19.80
N GLU A 187 12.50 10.06 18.52
CA GLU A 187 12.95 11.21 17.74
C GLU A 187 11.83 12.25 17.52
N ILE A 188 10.62 11.79 17.18
CA ILE A 188 9.45 12.65 17.04
C ILE A 188 9.16 13.40 18.35
N ASP A 189 9.12 12.69 19.48
CA ASP A 189 8.85 13.30 20.80
C ASP A 189 9.90 14.36 21.16
N THR A 190 11.17 14.11 20.84
CA THR A 190 12.25 15.10 21.06
C THR A 190 12.06 16.36 20.20
N LEU A 191 11.55 16.21 18.98
CA LEU A 191 11.41 17.29 18.01
C LEU A 191 10.11 18.09 18.17
N TYR A 192 9.02 17.40 18.53
CA TYR A 192 7.65 17.91 18.49
C TYR A 192 6.92 17.84 19.83
N GLY A 193 7.52 17.24 20.85
CA GLY A 193 6.95 17.17 22.20
C GLY A 193 6.81 18.54 22.87
N PRO A 194 5.93 18.66 23.87
CA PRO A 194 5.78 19.88 24.66
C PRO A 194 7.09 20.21 25.39
N LYS A 195 7.61 21.43 25.19
CA LYS A 195 8.81 21.96 25.86
C LYS A 195 8.53 22.47 27.26
#